data_AF-A0A7S1JYZ6-F1
#
_entry.id   AF-A0A7S1JYZ6-F1
#
_cell.length_a   1.000
_cell.length_b   1.000
_cell.length_c   1.000
_cell.angle_alpha   90.00
_cell.angle_beta   90.00
_cell.angle_gamma   90.00
#
_symmetry.space_group_name_H-M   'P 1'
#
loop_
_entity.id
_entity.type
_entity.pdbx_description
1 polymer ?
#
loop_
_entity_poly.entity_id
_entity_poly.type
_entity_poly.pdbx_seq_one_letter_code
_entity_poly.pdbx_strand_id
1 'polypeptide(L)'
;FETMSGAGQSSSAGDIIPTTTRLLASLLADPQSSKWFDPLITQHQQQQQQQQRANGEGAKGRKRAPQESEGERVMEGRALLSALLSQIQVSLSDARLQSSALQLFRRVLLLKHKDETLKSFGLASQVYQCVDRVAELLVQTHDKSVAAVCSKIYVEFVLTFPMSNKVQSFRVSHLIKSLSYPQPQGRQNVLNALH
;
A
#
# COMPACT_ATOMS: atom_id res chain seq x y z
N PHE A 1 -49.87 -17.74 18.91
CA PHE A 1 -49.48 -18.40 17.65
C PHE A 1 -48.62 -17.43 16.86
N GLU A 2 -47.31 -17.59 17.03
CA GLU A 2 -46.27 -16.94 16.25
C GLU A 2 -46.29 -17.48 14.82
N THR A 3 -46.14 -16.59 13.84
CA THR A 3 -45.61 -16.97 12.54
C THR A 3 -44.28 -16.25 12.38
N MET A 4 -43.22 -17.04 12.51
CA MET A 4 -41.82 -16.65 12.36
C MET A 4 -41.58 -16.16 10.94
N SER A 5 -41.24 -14.88 10.79
CA SER A 5 -40.66 -14.34 9.56
C SER A 5 -39.18 -14.71 9.53
N GLY A 6 -38.84 -15.73 8.75
CA GLY A 6 -37.46 -16.12 8.47
C GLY A 6 -36.73 -15.01 7.71
N ALA A 7 -35.85 -14.30 8.41
CA ALA A 7 -34.89 -13.39 7.81
C ALA A 7 -33.76 -14.19 7.16
N GLY A 8 -33.96 -14.57 5.90
CA GLY A 8 -32.88 -15.03 5.03
C GLY A 8 -31.98 -13.86 4.67
N GLN A 9 -30.91 -13.64 5.44
CA GLN A 9 -29.82 -12.75 5.08
C GLN A 9 -29.07 -13.35 3.89
N SER A 10 -29.43 -12.94 2.69
CA SER A 10 -28.60 -13.17 1.50
C SER A 10 -27.41 -12.20 1.56
N SER A 11 -26.32 -12.60 2.23
CA SER A 11 -25.02 -11.93 2.11
C SER A 11 -24.57 -11.99 0.65
N SER A 12 -24.81 -10.90 -0.07
CA SER A 12 -24.47 -10.78 -1.49
C SER A 12 -22.95 -10.69 -1.65
N ALA A 13 -22.40 -11.32 -2.69
CA ALA A 13 -20.98 -11.26 -3.01
C ALA A 13 -20.42 -9.82 -3.18
N GLY A 14 -21.30 -8.80 -3.27
CA GLY A 14 -20.96 -7.38 -3.34
C GLY A 14 -20.39 -6.80 -2.03
N ASP A 15 -20.63 -7.42 -0.87
CA ASP A 15 -20.14 -6.92 0.41
C ASP A 15 -18.77 -7.47 0.83
N ILE A 16 -18.25 -8.44 0.06
CA ILE A 16 -16.98 -9.12 0.39
C ILE A 16 -15.81 -8.14 0.29
N ILE A 17 -15.71 -7.38 -0.79
CA ILE A 17 -14.63 -6.39 -1.03
C ILE A 17 -14.62 -5.30 0.06
N PRO A 18 -15.75 -4.64 0.39
CA PRO A 18 -15.84 -3.73 1.52
C PRO A 18 -15.38 -4.34 2.85
N THR A 19 -15.85 -5.55 3.15
CA THR A 19 -15.60 -6.20 4.43
C THR A 19 -14.14 -6.62 4.55
N THR A 20 -13.55 -7.19 3.50
CA THR A 20 -12.14 -7.59 3.49
C THR A 20 -11.22 -6.38 3.57
N THR A 21 -11.48 -5.29 2.85
CA THR A 21 -10.67 -4.07 2.94
C THR A 21 -10.70 -3.49 4.36
N ARG A 22 -11.87 -3.45 5.01
CA ARG A 22 -12.01 -2.98 6.40
C ARG A 22 -11.32 -3.90 7.39
N LEU A 23 -11.45 -5.21 7.23
CA LEU A 23 -10.79 -6.20 8.08
C LEU A 23 -9.27 -6.13 7.93
N LEU A 24 -8.75 -6.05 6.70
CA LEU A 24 -7.31 -5.91 6.45
C LEU A 24 -6.76 -4.59 7.03
N ALA A 25 -7.49 -3.48 6.85
CA ALA A 25 -7.11 -2.21 7.45
C ALA A 25 -7.11 -2.28 8.99
N SER A 26 -8.06 -2.99 9.60
CA SER A 26 -8.14 -3.16 11.05
C SER A 26 -7.08 -4.12 11.58
N LEU A 27 -6.85 -5.24 10.89
CA LEU A 27 -5.81 -6.21 11.22
C LEU A 27 -4.42 -5.60 11.10
N LEU A 28 -4.17 -4.75 10.11
CA LEU A 28 -2.89 -4.06 10.03
C LEU A 28 -2.80 -2.89 11.02
N ALA A 29 -3.86 -2.58 11.78
CA ALA A 29 -3.88 -1.48 12.75
C ALA A 29 -3.31 -1.81 14.09
N ASP A 30 -3.39 -3.08 14.47
CA ASP A 30 -2.74 -3.56 15.66
C ASP A 30 -1.24 -3.81 15.35
N PRO A 31 -0.32 -3.14 16.06
CA PRO A 31 1.12 -3.35 15.90
C PRO A 31 1.59 -4.79 16.19
N GLN A 32 0.77 -5.62 16.85
CA GLN A 32 1.09 -7.03 17.11
C GLN A 32 0.78 -7.93 15.93
N SER A 33 -0.29 -7.66 15.19
CA SER A 33 -0.70 -8.44 14.01
C SER A 33 0.09 -8.06 12.75
N SER A 34 0.61 -6.84 12.64
CA SER A 34 1.57 -6.51 11.58
C SER A 34 2.84 -7.36 11.65
N LYS A 35 3.22 -7.85 12.84
CA LYS A 35 4.35 -8.77 13.04
C LYS A 35 4.11 -10.15 12.43
N TRP A 36 2.87 -10.53 12.11
CA TRP A 36 2.62 -11.77 11.35
C TRP A 36 2.95 -11.62 9.87
N PHE A 37 2.94 -10.39 9.34
CA PHE A 37 3.39 -10.10 7.99
C PHE A 37 4.90 -9.88 7.90
N ASP A 38 5.56 -9.51 9.00
CA ASP A 38 7.00 -9.28 9.06
C ASP A 38 7.85 -10.50 8.57
N PRO A 39 7.56 -11.77 8.91
CA PRO A 39 8.33 -12.92 8.42
C PRO A 39 8.25 -13.10 6.90
N LEU A 40 7.08 -12.87 6.31
CA LEU A 40 6.84 -12.98 4.86
C LEU A 40 7.63 -11.94 4.06
N ILE A 41 8.01 -10.84 4.72
CA ILE A 41 8.60 -9.65 4.10
C ILE A 41 10.09 -9.50 4.48
N THR A 42 10.47 -9.82 5.72
CA THR A 42 11.81 -9.59 6.30
C THR A 42 12.79 -10.73 6.01
N GLN A 43 12.32 -11.97 5.82
CA GLN A 43 13.22 -13.11 5.51
C GLN A 43 13.94 -12.93 4.16
N HIS A 44 13.40 -12.09 3.28
CA HIS A 44 13.97 -11.67 1.99
C HIS A 44 15.32 -10.95 2.12
N GLN A 45 15.50 -10.10 3.14
CA GLN A 45 16.63 -9.18 3.22
C GLN A 45 17.89 -9.81 3.85
N GLN A 46 17.74 -10.76 4.78
CA GLN A 46 18.88 -11.42 5.42
C GLN A 46 19.61 -12.41 4.49
N GLN A 47 18.92 -13.04 3.53
CA GLN A 47 19.54 -14.04 2.65
C GLN A 47 20.30 -13.43 1.45
N GLN A 48 19.89 -12.28 0.89
CA GLN A 48 20.70 -11.61 -0.15
C GLN A 48 22.05 -11.14 0.39
N GLN A 49 22.09 -10.69 1.64
CA GLN A 49 23.34 -10.26 2.28
C GLN A 49 24.25 -11.45 2.64
N GLN A 50 23.68 -12.64 2.91
CA GLN A 50 24.44 -13.87 3.11
C GLN A 50 24.95 -14.50 1.80
N GLN A 51 24.20 -14.43 0.70
CA GLN A 51 24.68 -14.93 -0.61
C GLN A 51 25.81 -14.07 -1.19
N GLN A 52 25.80 -12.76 -0.95
CA GLN A 52 26.93 -11.90 -1.34
C GLN A 52 28.18 -12.14 -0.47
N ARG A 53 28.02 -12.51 0.81
CA ARG A 53 29.14 -12.91 1.67
C ARG A 53 29.68 -14.31 1.33
N ALA A 54 28.81 -15.26 0.98
CA ALA A 54 29.21 -16.62 0.61
C ALA A 54 29.87 -16.71 -0.78
N ASN A 55 29.64 -15.76 -1.68
CA ASN A 55 30.34 -15.70 -2.97
C ASN A 55 31.77 -15.13 -2.89
N GLY A 56 32.20 -14.64 -1.72
CA GLY A 56 33.57 -14.14 -1.50
C GLY A 56 34.56 -15.19 -0.99
N GLU A 57 34.09 -16.33 -0.48
CA GLU A 57 34.96 -17.36 0.11
C GLU A 57 34.59 -18.76 -0.35
N GLY A 58 35.45 -19.34 -1.19
CA GLY A 58 35.74 -20.77 -1.17
C GLY A 58 34.63 -21.69 -1.64
N ALA A 59 34.58 -21.93 -2.95
CA ALA A 59 33.98 -23.12 -3.50
C ALA A 59 34.66 -24.38 -2.92
N LYS A 60 33.97 -25.12 -2.04
CA LYS A 60 34.09 -26.58 -1.92
C LYS A 60 32.98 -27.19 -1.07
N GLY A 61 32.11 -27.93 -1.76
CA GLY A 61 31.43 -29.11 -1.25
C GLY A 61 30.32 -28.89 -0.22
N ARG A 62 29.06 -28.94 -0.64
CA ARG A 62 28.00 -29.54 0.18
C ARG A 62 26.79 -29.98 -0.64
N LYS A 63 26.26 -31.13 -0.23
CA LYS A 63 25.13 -31.87 -0.79
C LYS A 63 23.90 -30.97 -0.98
N ARG A 64 23.27 -31.06 -2.16
CA ARG A 64 21.98 -30.40 -2.48
C ARG A 64 20.86 -31.05 -1.67
N ALA A 65 20.22 -30.26 -0.80
CA ALA A 65 18.90 -30.52 -0.24
C ALA A 65 17.83 -29.78 -1.09
N PRO A 66 16.53 -30.10 -0.98
CA PRO A 66 15.51 -29.69 -1.94
C PRO A 66 15.25 -28.17 -1.89
N GLN A 67 15.48 -27.50 -3.02
CA GLN A 67 15.45 -26.04 -3.16
C GLN A 67 14.06 -25.48 -3.57
N GLU A 68 13.04 -26.35 -3.64
CA GLU A 68 11.71 -26.01 -4.19
C GLU A 68 10.84 -25.16 -3.24
N SER A 69 11.03 -25.23 -1.92
CA SER A 69 10.14 -24.51 -0.97
C SER A 69 10.45 -23.02 -0.75
N GLU A 70 11.61 -22.53 -1.22
CA GLU A 70 12.09 -21.16 -0.95
C GLU A 70 11.71 -20.17 -2.06
N GLY A 71 11.71 -20.60 -3.32
CA GLY A 71 11.29 -19.76 -4.46
C GLY A 71 9.78 -19.47 -4.46
N GLU A 72 8.98 -20.45 -4.05
CA GLU A 72 7.52 -20.36 -3.98
C GLU A 72 7.07 -19.32 -2.95
N ARG A 73 7.67 -19.33 -1.75
CA ARG A 73 7.35 -18.38 -0.66
C ARG A 73 7.75 -16.93 -0.95
N VAL A 74 8.83 -16.70 -1.69
CA VAL A 74 9.23 -15.35 -2.13
C VAL A 74 8.26 -14.81 -3.19
N MET A 75 7.77 -15.69 -4.07
CA MET A 75 6.75 -15.31 -5.04
C MET A 75 5.42 -14.99 -4.35
N GLU A 76 5.05 -15.76 -3.32
CA GLU A 76 3.83 -15.55 -2.51
C GLU A 76 3.80 -14.18 -1.82
N GLY A 77 4.89 -13.75 -1.17
CA GLY A 77 4.94 -12.43 -0.52
C GLY A 77 4.79 -11.27 -1.51
N ARG A 78 5.40 -11.37 -2.69
CA ARG A 78 5.27 -10.36 -3.76
C ARG A 78 3.89 -10.40 -4.41
N ALA A 79 3.34 -11.58 -4.62
CA ALA A 79 1.98 -11.76 -5.13
C ALA A 79 0.95 -11.18 -4.16
N LEU A 80 1.14 -11.39 -2.85
CA LEU A 80 0.29 -10.81 -1.81
C LEU A 80 0.36 -9.28 -1.83
N LEU A 81 1.55 -8.69 -1.86
CA LEU A 81 1.70 -7.23 -1.96
C LEU A 81 1.04 -6.67 -3.23
N SER A 82 1.20 -7.35 -4.36
CA SER A 82 0.57 -6.92 -5.61
C SER A 82 -0.96 -7.03 -5.57
N ALA A 83 -1.50 -8.10 -4.97
CA ALA A 83 -2.92 -8.26 -4.75
C ALA A 83 -3.47 -7.19 -3.79
N LEU A 84 -2.74 -6.88 -2.72
CA LEU A 84 -3.09 -5.82 -1.78
C LEU A 84 -3.12 -4.45 -2.45
N LEU A 85 -2.10 -4.11 -3.24
CA LEU A 85 -2.06 -2.83 -3.98
C LEU A 85 -3.21 -2.74 -5.00
N SER A 86 -3.51 -3.84 -5.69
CA SER A 86 -4.65 -3.89 -6.62
C SER A 86 -5.99 -3.68 -5.89
N GLN A 87 -6.18 -4.34 -4.75
CA GLN A 87 -7.37 -4.18 -3.91
C GLN A 87 -7.50 -2.76 -3.36
N ILE A 88 -6.39 -2.14 -2.95
CA ILE A 88 -6.34 -0.75 -2.50
C ILE A 88 -6.77 0.18 -3.64
N GLN A 89 -6.23 -0.01 -4.84
CA GLN A 89 -6.56 0.83 -6.00
C GLN A 89 -8.06 0.81 -6.31
N VAL A 90 -8.68 -0.37 -6.29
CA VAL A 90 -10.14 -0.52 -6.45
C VAL A 90 -10.88 0.18 -5.30
N SER A 91 -10.44 -0.03 -4.05
CA SER A 91 -11.10 0.51 -2.86
C SER A 91 -10.96 2.03 -2.72
N LEU A 92 -9.90 2.65 -3.25
CA LEU A 92 -9.73 4.12 -3.29
C LEU A 92 -10.79 4.79 -4.18
N SER A 93 -11.37 4.05 -5.12
CA SER A 93 -12.41 4.57 -6.00
C SER A 93 -13.80 4.56 -5.35
N ASP A 94 -14.03 3.74 -4.32
CA ASP A 94 -15.30 3.71 -3.56
C ASP A 94 -15.24 4.64 -2.34
N ALA A 95 -16.06 5.68 -2.35
CA ALA A 95 -16.15 6.67 -1.26
C ALA A 95 -16.39 6.04 0.13
N ARG A 96 -17.09 4.91 0.20
CA ARG A 96 -17.39 4.21 1.46
C ARG A 96 -16.18 3.47 2.04
N LEU A 97 -15.16 3.25 1.22
CA LEU A 97 -13.95 2.50 1.54
C LEU A 97 -12.69 3.35 1.55
N GLN A 98 -12.73 4.57 1.01
CA GLN A 98 -11.58 5.48 0.93
C GLN A 98 -10.82 5.58 2.26
N SER A 99 -11.50 5.81 3.38
CA SER A 99 -10.83 5.93 4.68
C SER A 99 -10.04 4.65 5.03
N SER A 100 -10.66 3.47 4.92
CA SER A 100 -10.00 2.19 5.18
C SER A 100 -8.89 1.88 4.17
N ALA A 101 -9.12 2.17 2.89
CA ALA A 101 -8.15 1.97 1.82
C ALA A 101 -6.92 2.86 1.99
N LEU A 102 -7.10 4.11 2.41
CA LEU A 102 -6.01 5.04 2.69
C LEU A 102 -5.19 4.61 3.90
N GLN A 103 -5.84 4.14 4.98
CA GLN A 103 -5.13 3.60 6.14
C GLN A 103 -4.33 2.35 5.78
N LEU A 104 -4.94 1.44 4.99
CA LEU A 104 -4.27 0.25 4.49
C LEU A 104 -3.09 0.63 3.59
N PHE A 105 -3.29 1.54 2.64
CA PHE A 105 -2.25 2.00 1.72
C PHE A 105 -1.09 2.66 2.45
N ARG A 106 -1.39 3.55 3.39
CA ARG A 106 -0.38 4.16 4.26
C ARG A 106 0.47 3.09 4.91
N ARG A 107 -0.14 2.03 5.44
CA ARG A 107 0.62 0.96 6.08
C ARG A 107 1.42 0.12 5.11
N VAL A 108 0.86 -0.25 3.96
CA VAL A 108 1.61 -0.96 2.91
C VAL A 108 2.81 -0.12 2.44
N LEU A 109 2.63 1.19 2.27
CA LEU A 109 3.71 2.12 1.94
C LEU A 109 4.75 2.22 3.05
N LEU A 110 4.31 2.24 4.32
CA LEU A 110 5.16 2.32 5.50
C LEU A 110 5.67 0.97 6.01
N LEU A 111 5.30 -0.14 5.36
CA LEU A 111 5.48 -1.47 5.92
C LEU A 111 6.95 -1.86 6.10
N LYS A 112 7.89 -1.09 5.55
CA LYS A 112 9.13 -0.61 6.18
C LYS A 112 9.92 0.14 5.11
N HIS A 113 10.40 1.33 5.44
CA HIS A 113 11.36 2.14 4.64
C HIS A 113 12.66 1.43 4.22
N LYS A 114 12.87 0.18 4.66
CA LYS A 114 14.07 -0.61 4.39
C LYS A 114 13.84 -1.71 3.37
N ASP A 115 12.61 -1.93 2.92
CA ASP A 115 12.32 -3.06 2.04
C ASP A 115 12.45 -2.66 0.56
N GLU A 116 13.49 -3.21 -0.08
CA GLU A 116 13.74 -3.07 -1.52
C GLU A 116 12.61 -3.69 -2.37
N THR A 117 11.74 -4.52 -1.78
CA THR A 117 10.67 -5.24 -2.49
C THR A 117 9.70 -4.30 -3.22
N LEU A 118 9.26 -3.22 -2.56
CA LEU A 118 8.37 -2.21 -3.16
C LEU A 118 9.05 -1.41 -4.28
N LYS A 119 10.39 -1.40 -4.32
CA LYS A 119 11.18 -0.72 -5.35
C LYS A 119 11.28 -1.54 -6.63
N SER A 120 10.91 -2.82 -6.58
CA SER A 120 10.88 -3.64 -7.78
C SER A 120 9.92 -3.07 -8.81
N PHE A 121 10.34 -3.05 -10.09
CA PHE A 121 9.68 -2.31 -11.16
C PHE A 121 8.16 -2.50 -11.23
N GLY A 122 7.67 -3.73 -11.06
CA GLY A 122 6.24 -4.04 -11.10
C GLY A 122 5.43 -3.45 -9.93
N LEU A 123 5.95 -3.56 -8.70
CA LEU A 123 5.27 -3.03 -7.52
C LEU A 123 5.38 -1.49 -7.44
N ALA A 124 6.52 -0.93 -7.85
CA ALA A 124 6.70 0.52 -7.90
C ALA A 124 5.66 1.18 -8.81
N SER A 125 5.35 0.59 -9.97
CA SER A 125 4.29 1.09 -10.86
C SER A 125 2.91 1.12 -10.18
N GLN A 126 2.53 0.05 -9.48
CA GLN A 126 1.26 -0.01 -8.74
C GLN A 126 1.21 1.02 -7.61
N VAL A 127 2.33 1.22 -6.90
CA VAL A 127 2.44 2.28 -5.87
C VAL A 127 2.25 3.66 -6.51
N TYR A 128 2.92 3.95 -7.64
CA TYR A 128 2.74 5.23 -8.34
C TYR A 128 1.28 5.47 -8.72
N GLN A 129 0.58 4.46 -9.26
CA GLN A 129 -0.84 4.56 -9.60
C GLN A 129 -1.72 4.86 -8.38
N CYS A 130 -1.46 4.17 -7.26
CA CYS A 130 -2.19 4.43 -6.02
C CYS A 130 -1.95 5.87 -5.52
N VAL A 131 -0.71 6.36 -5.58
CA VAL A 131 -0.37 7.73 -5.16
C VAL A 131 -1.00 8.78 -6.08
N ASP A 132 -1.02 8.54 -7.39
CA ASP A 132 -1.66 9.45 -8.34
C ASP A 132 -3.16 9.57 -8.00
N ARG A 133 -3.81 8.46 -7.67
CA ARG A 133 -5.20 8.47 -7.19
C ARG A 133 -5.35 9.19 -5.84
N VAL A 134 -4.41 9.02 -4.91
CA VAL A 134 -4.40 9.76 -3.63
C VAL A 134 -4.28 11.27 -3.86
N ALA A 135 -3.48 11.70 -4.83
CA ALA A 135 -3.33 13.12 -5.20
C ALA A 135 -4.64 13.70 -5.73
N GLU A 136 -5.33 12.97 -6.61
CA GLU A 136 -6.65 13.36 -7.10
C GLU A 136 -7.68 13.46 -5.96
N LEU A 137 -7.70 12.45 -5.08
CA LEU A 137 -8.61 12.42 -3.93
C LEU A 137 -8.36 13.57 -2.96
N LEU A 138 -7.10 13.95 -2.71
CA LEU A 138 -6.74 15.11 -1.90
C LEU A 138 -7.44 16.39 -2.38
N VAL A 139 -7.47 16.58 -3.71
CA VAL A 139 -8.04 17.77 -4.35
C VAL A 139 -9.57 17.69 -4.41
N GLN A 140 -10.12 16.50 -4.68
CA GLN A 140 -11.55 16.30 -4.95
C GLN A 140 -12.39 16.09 -3.69
N THR A 141 -11.82 15.60 -2.59
CA THR A 141 -12.60 15.22 -1.41
C THR A 141 -13.16 16.42 -0.64
N HIS A 142 -14.42 16.28 -0.21
CA HIS A 142 -15.06 17.22 0.70
C HIS A 142 -14.84 16.88 2.18
N ASP A 143 -14.36 15.67 2.47
CA ASP A 143 -14.09 15.21 3.83
C ASP A 143 -12.69 15.64 4.28
N LYS A 144 -12.64 16.49 5.31
CA LYS A 144 -11.38 17.01 5.88
C LYS A 144 -10.49 15.90 6.44
N SER A 145 -11.08 14.83 6.96
CA SER A 145 -10.33 13.69 7.52
C SER A 145 -9.63 12.90 6.40
N VAL A 146 -10.34 12.65 5.29
CA VAL A 146 -9.78 12.01 4.09
C VAL A 146 -8.70 12.88 3.48
N ALA A 147 -8.94 14.20 3.33
CA ALA A 147 -7.95 15.14 2.83
C ALA A 147 -6.66 15.14 3.66
N ALA A 148 -6.77 15.15 5.00
CA ALA A 148 -5.61 15.10 5.89
C ALA A 148 -4.80 13.80 5.74
N VAL A 149 -5.47 12.66 5.60
CA VAL A 149 -4.79 11.37 5.37
C VAL A 149 -4.12 11.34 4.00
N CYS A 150 -4.80 11.80 2.94
CA CYS A 150 -4.24 11.89 1.58
C CYS A 150 -3.01 12.79 1.55
N SER A 151 -3.08 13.96 2.18
CA SER A 151 -1.96 14.90 2.32
C SER A 151 -0.75 14.21 2.95
N LYS A 152 -0.96 13.57 4.10
CA LYS A 152 0.11 12.90 4.83
C LYS A 152 0.74 11.78 4.00
N ILE A 153 -0.06 10.95 3.33
CA ILE A 153 0.44 9.89 2.45
C ILE A 153 1.24 10.46 1.27
N TYR A 154 0.72 11.50 0.61
CA TYR A 154 1.35 12.07 -0.58
C TYR A 154 2.69 12.73 -0.25
N VAL A 155 2.75 13.52 0.84
CA VAL A 155 3.99 14.16 1.30
C VAL A 155 5.02 13.12 1.72
N GLU A 156 4.61 12.15 2.53
CA GLU A 156 5.48 11.05 2.97
C GLU A 156 6.03 10.26 1.78
N PHE A 157 5.19 9.98 0.77
CA PHE A 157 5.62 9.36 -0.47
C PHE A 157 6.68 10.17 -1.22
N VAL A 158 6.42 11.46 -1.47
CA VAL A 158 7.33 12.34 -2.23
C VAL A 158 8.69 12.48 -1.53
N LEU A 159 8.70 12.51 -0.20
CA LEU A 159 9.92 12.68 0.59
C LEU A 159 10.73 11.40 0.75
N THR A 160 10.08 10.23 0.72
CA THR A 160 10.70 9.01 1.24
C THR A 160 10.74 7.85 0.26
N PHE A 161 9.86 7.86 -0.76
CA PHE A 161 9.84 6.80 -1.76
C PHE A 161 10.94 7.04 -2.80
N PRO A 162 11.70 6.00 -3.19
CA PRO A 162 12.80 6.15 -4.13
C PRO A 162 12.29 6.53 -5.52
N MET A 163 12.66 7.71 -5.98
CA MET A 163 12.34 8.23 -7.30
C MET A 163 13.46 9.14 -7.79
N SER A 164 13.49 9.42 -9.10
CA SER A 164 14.44 10.39 -9.63
C SER A 164 14.05 11.82 -9.23
N ASN A 165 15.03 12.72 -9.13
CA ASN A 165 14.77 14.15 -8.86
C ASN A 165 13.79 14.76 -9.88
N LYS A 166 13.80 14.29 -11.13
CA LYS A 166 12.86 14.70 -12.17
C LYS A 166 11.42 14.30 -11.83
N VAL A 167 11.20 13.06 -11.40
CA VAL A 167 9.88 12.57 -10.99
C VAL A 167 9.41 13.27 -9.72
N GLN A 168 10.30 13.46 -8.74
CA GLN A 168 9.99 14.19 -7.52
C GLN A 168 9.55 15.63 -7.81
N SER A 169 10.33 16.35 -8.62
CA SER A 169 10.02 17.73 -9.04
C SER A 169 8.72 17.83 -9.81
N PHE A 170 8.43 16.85 -10.69
CA PHE A 170 7.16 16.78 -11.41
C PHE A 170 5.97 16.63 -10.46
N ARG A 171 6.08 15.77 -9.44
CA ARG A 171 5.02 15.54 -8.44
C ARG A 171 4.77 16.77 -7.59
N VAL A 172 5.82 17.45 -7.12
CA VAL A 172 5.69 18.73 -6.41
C VAL A 172 5.04 19.79 -7.32
N SER A 173 5.47 19.87 -8.58
CA SER A 173 4.89 20.80 -9.57
C SER A 173 3.42 20.51 -9.84
N HIS A 174 3.01 19.24 -9.86
CA HIS A 174 1.60 18.85 -10.01
C HIS A 174 0.75 19.33 -8.81
N LEU A 175 1.27 19.20 -7.59
CA LEU A 175 0.61 19.70 -6.39
C LEU A 175 0.46 21.23 -6.43
N ILE A 176 1.50 21.96 -6.84
CA ILE A 176 1.45 23.41 -7.02
C ILE A 176 0.42 23.81 -8.08
N LYS A 177 0.37 23.13 -9.23
CA LYS A 177 -0.64 23.38 -10.27
C LYS A 177 -2.06 23.15 -9.77
N SER A 178 -2.24 22.25 -8.80
CA SER A 178 -3.53 21.97 -8.18
C SER A 178 -4.04 23.13 -7.29
N LEU A 179 -3.20 24.13 -6.97
CA LEU A 179 -3.66 25.39 -6.37
C LEU A 179 -4.55 26.22 -7.31
N SER A 180 -4.54 25.94 -8.62
CA SER A 180 -5.46 26.56 -9.58
C SER A 180 -6.78 25.79 -9.73
N TYR A 181 -7.04 24.79 -8.89
CA TYR A 181 -8.27 23.99 -8.96
C TYR A 181 -9.52 24.86 -8.73
N PRO A 182 -10.65 24.65 -9.47
CA PRO A 182 -11.79 25.57 -9.43
C PRO A 182 -12.43 25.72 -8.05
N GLN A 183 -12.51 24.63 -7.29
CA GLN A 183 -13.15 24.59 -5.99
C GLN A 183 -12.22 25.13 -4.88
N PRO A 184 -12.65 26.12 -4.07
CA PRO A 184 -11.85 26.67 -2.98
C PRO A 184 -11.38 25.62 -1.97
N GLN A 185 -12.21 24.62 -1.69
CA GLN A 185 -11.86 23.54 -0.77
C GLN A 185 -10.68 22.71 -1.28
N GLY A 186 -10.66 22.33 -2.56
CA GLY A 186 -9.55 21.58 -3.14
C GLY A 186 -8.25 22.38 -3.05
N ARG A 187 -8.30 23.69 -3.31
CA ARG A 187 -7.15 24.58 -3.12
C ARG A 187 -6.68 24.61 -1.66
N GLN A 188 -7.60 24.69 -0.71
CA GLN A 188 -7.27 24.67 0.72
C GLN A 188 -6.63 23.33 1.14
N ASN A 189 -7.15 22.20 0.65
CA ASN A 189 -6.60 20.88 0.95
C ASN A 189 -5.16 20.77 0.43
N VAL A 190 -4.90 21.26 -0.79
CA VAL A 190 -3.57 21.31 -1.40
C VAL A 190 -2.64 22.23 -0.60
N LEU A 191 -3.11 23.41 -0.22
CA LEU A 191 -2.34 24.37 0.57
C LEU A 191 -1.93 23.78 1.93
N ASN A 192 -2.85 23.07 2.60
CA ASN A 192 -2.57 22.36 3.85
C ASN A 192 -1.55 21.23 3.67
N ALA A 193 -1.43 20.66 2.47
CA ALA A 193 -0.42 19.63 2.19
C ALA A 193 0.97 20.19 1.87
N LEU A 194 1.05 21.46 1.48
CA LEU A 194 2.31 22.17 1.19
C LEU A 194 2.91 22.86 2.42
N HIS A 195 2.08 23.15 3.43
CA HIS A 195 2.48 23.77 4.70
C HIS A 195 3.08 22.76 5.68
#